data_AF-A0A1G7S874-F1
#
_entry.id   AF-A0A1G7S874-F1
#
_cell.length_a   1.000
_cell.length_b   1.000
_cell.length_c   1.000
_cell.angle_alpha   90.00
_cell.angle_beta   90.00
_cell.angle_gamma   90.00
#
_symmetry.space_group_name_H-M   'P 1'
#
loop_
_entity.id
_entity.type
_entity.pdbx_description
1 polymer ?
#
loop_
_entity_poly.entity_id
_entity_poly.type
_entity_poly.pdbx_seq_one_letter_code
_entity_poly.pdbx_strand_id
1 'polypeptide(L)'
;MNNIQIETLFLALGLGFSSCISTRDTVRINKVEMGMTKDEVRNLLGKPLFKNADENGEEWGYRKFIGEIAGPEEMIFTVVFSPEGKVMAYNSTKAHPQHYGNVQR
;
A
#
# COMPACT_ATOMS: atom_id res chain seq x y z
N MET A 1 0.02 41.83 33.31
CA MET A 1 -0.20 40.74 32.32
C MET A 1 0.99 39.83 32.47
N ASN A 2 0.79 38.71 33.16
CA ASN A 2 1.85 38.07 33.94
C ASN A 2 2.43 36.90 33.12
N ASN A 3 3.76 36.79 33.08
CA ASN A 3 4.54 35.83 32.26
C ASN A 3 4.06 34.37 32.34
N ILE A 4 3.33 34.03 33.41
CA ILE A 4 2.71 32.72 33.66
C ILE A 4 1.65 32.38 32.60
N GLN A 5 0.89 33.35 32.08
CA GLN A 5 -0.15 33.09 31.05
C GLN A 5 0.45 32.79 29.66
N ILE A 6 1.67 33.27 29.39
CA ILE A 6 2.37 33.02 28.13
C ILE A 6 2.92 31.58 28.12
N GLU A 7 3.50 31.14 29.24
CA GLU A 7 3.99 29.76 29.43
C GLU A 7 2.87 28.72 29.25
N THR A 8 1.65 29.00 29.76
CA THR A 8 0.50 28.09 29.61
C THR A 8 0.02 28.00 28.16
N LEU A 9 0.18 29.08 27.38
CA LEU A 9 -0.20 29.13 25.96
C LEU A 9 0.75 28.30 25.09
N PHE A 10 2.04 28.25 25.42
CA PHE A 10 3.02 27.42 24.73
C PHE A 10 2.84 25.92 25.00
N LEU A 11 2.43 25.54 26.22
CA LEU A 11 2.21 24.13 26.57
C LEU A 11 0.98 23.52 25.84
N ALA A 12 -0.04 24.33 25.56
CA ALA A 12 -1.24 23.89 24.84
C ALA A 12 -1.00 23.68 23.33
N LEU A 13 0.02 24.33 22.75
CA LEU A 13 0.35 24.23 21.33
C LEU A 13 1.20 22.98 21.00
N GLY A 14 1.78 22.32 22.00
CA GLY A 14 2.68 21.16 21.85
C GLY A 14 1.99 19.78 21.77
N LEU A 15 0.66 19.71 21.83
CA LEU A 15 -0.10 18.44 21.72
C LEU A 15 -0.54 18.10 20.29
N GLY A 16 -0.20 18.94 19.31
CA GLY A 16 -0.31 18.60 17.89
C GLY A 16 0.94 17.87 17.43
N PHE A 17 0.80 16.81 16.65
CA PHE A 17 1.87 15.99 16.06
C PHE A 17 2.46 14.87 16.94
N SER A 18 1.62 13.94 17.42
CA SER A 18 2.15 12.58 17.61
C SER A 18 1.07 11.52 17.46
N SER A 19 0.67 11.29 16.21
CA SER A 19 -0.03 10.08 15.84
C SER A 19 0.30 9.72 14.39
N CYS A 20 1.55 9.36 14.13
CA CYS A 20 1.84 8.36 13.10
C CYS A 20 1.27 7.03 13.60
N ILE A 21 -0.05 6.88 13.51
CA ILE A 21 -0.72 5.59 13.64
C ILE A 21 -0.33 4.83 12.37
N SER A 22 0.79 4.10 12.44
CA SER A 22 1.03 3.00 11.52
C SER A 22 -0.02 1.94 11.84
N THR A 23 -1.19 2.03 11.20
CA THR A 23 -2.08 0.89 11.10
C THR A 23 -1.26 -0.23 10.48
N ARG A 24 -1.02 -1.32 11.22
CA ARG A 24 -0.46 -2.52 10.64
C ARG A 24 -1.39 -2.90 9.49
N ASP A 25 -0.91 -2.79 8.26
CA ASP A 25 -1.68 -3.12 7.05
C ASP A 25 -1.96 -4.62 7.06
N THR A 26 -3.00 -5.02 7.78
CA THR A 26 -3.56 -6.36 7.71
C THR A 26 -4.21 -6.49 6.34
N VAL A 27 -3.42 -6.99 5.38
CA VAL A 27 -3.82 -7.73 4.17
C VAL A 27 -5.22 -7.37 3.66
N ARG A 28 -5.38 -6.16 3.11
CA ARG A 28 -6.64 -5.74 2.45
C ARG A 28 -6.81 -6.37 1.06
N ILE A 29 -5.82 -7.10 0.56
CA ILE A 29 -5.85 -7.74 -0.77
C ILE A 29 -6.99 -8.74 -0.95
N ASN A 30 -7.50 -9.35 0.13
CA ASN A 30 -8.65 -10.25 0.06
C ASN A 30 -9.95 -9.52 -0.31
N LYS A 31 -9.92 -8.18 -0.39
CA LYS A 31 -11.05 -7.34 -0.80
C LYS A 31 -10.97 -6.89 -2.26
N VAL A 32 -9.93 -7.28 -3.00
CA VAL A 32 -9.88 -7.00 -4.44
C VAL A 32 -10.84 -7.95 -5.15
N GLU A 33 -11.72 -7.38 -5.96
CA GLU A 33 -12.71 -8.12 -6.73
C GLU A 33 -12.60 -7.77 -8.22
N MET A 34 -13.04 -8.69 -9.06
CA MET A 34 -13.15 -8.50 -10.50
C MET A 34 -14.03 -7.29 -10.82
N GLY A 35 -13.63 -6.48 -11.80
CA GLY A 35 -14.37 -5.29 -12.20
C GLY A 35 -14.15 -4.03 -11.34
N MET A 36 -13.36 -4.11 -10.26
CA MET A 36 -12.92 -2.91 -9.54
C MET A 36 -12.10 -1.98 -10.44
N THR A 37 -12.21 -0.68 -10.23
CA THR A 37 -11.39 0.34 -10.87
C THR A 37 -10.00 0.43 -10.26
N LYS A 38 -9.06 1.01 -11.00
CA LYS A 38 -7.73 1.38 -10.51
C LYS A 38 -7.78 2.22 -9.21
N ASP A 39 -8.74 3.13 -9.09
CA ASP A 39 -8.88 3.97 -7.90
C ASP A 39 -9.42 3.20 -6.69
N GLU A 40 -10.41 2.32 -6.88
CA GLU A 40 -10.89 1.43 -5.82
C GLU A 40 -9.77 0.53 -5.30
N VAL A 41 -8.98 -0.08 -6.20
CA VAL A 41 -7.82 -0.89 -5.81
C VAL A 41 -6.76 -0.05 -5.10
N ARG A 42 -6.48 1.18 -5.57
CA ARG A 42 -5.52 2.10 -4.93
C ARG A 42 -6.00 2.55 -3.54
N ASN A 43 -7.29 2.78 -3.36
CA ASN A 43 -7.87 3.11 -2.06
C ASN A 43 -7.81 1.94 -1.07
N LEU A 44 -7.89 0.71 -1.58
CA LEU A 44 -7.77 -0.51 -0.78
C LEU A 44 -6.32 -0.83 -0.40
N LEU A 45 -5.41 -0.77 -1.37
CA LEU A 45 -4.05 -1.33 -1.27
C LEU A 45 -2.94 -0.28 -1.20
N GLY A 46 -3.28 1.00 -1.40
CA GLY A 46 -2.31 2.09 -1.45
C GLY A 46 -1.55 2.14 -2.77
N LYS A 47 -0.30 2.62 -2.71
CA LYS A 47 0.55 2.80 -3.89
C LYS A 47 1.17 1.46 -4.30
N PRO A 48 1.10 1.06 -5.58
CA PRO A 48 1.76 -0.16 -6.04
C PRO A 48 3.29 -0.01 -6.01
N LEU A 49 3.97 -1.13 -5.81
CA LEU A 49 5.42 -1.27 -5.87
C LEU A 49 5.94 -1.06 -7.29
N PHE A 50 5.27 -1.65 -8.27
CA PHE A 50 5.56 -1.48 -9.69
C PHE A 50 4.27 -1.45 -10.51
N LYS A 51 4.41 -0.94 -11.74
CA LYS A 51 3.34 -0.92 -12.74
C LYS A 51 3.94 -1.27 -14.09
N ASN A 52 3.33 -2.21 -14.80
CA ASN A 52 3.69 -2.58 -16.16
C ASN A 52 2.45 -2.39 -17.04
N ALA A 53 2.53 -1.61 -18.12
CA ALA A 53 1.42 -1.37 -19.02
C ALA A 53 1.79 -1.82 -20.43
N ASP A 54 0.85 -2.48 -21.11
CA ASP A 54 0.95 -2.89 -22.51
C ASP A 54 -0.39 -2.67 -23.25
N GLU A 55 -0.50 -3.17 -24.48
CA GLU A 55 -1.71 -3.02 -25.29
C GLU A 55 -2.92 -3.81 -24.75
N ASN A 56 -2.68 -4.83 -23.93
CA ASN A 56 -3.71 -5.71 -23.37
C ASN A 56 -4.18 -5.23 -22.00
N GLY A 57 -3.46 -4.31 -21.35
CA GLY A 57 -3.88 -3.72 -20.08
C GLY A 57 -2.74 -3.19 -19.23
N GLU A 58 -2.96 -3.18 -17.91
CA GLU A 58 -1.95 -2.75 -16.94
C GLU A 58 -1.89 -3.72 -15.77
N GLU A 59 -0.68 -4.06 -15.34
CA GLU A 59 -0.42 -4.91 -14.18
C GLU A 59 0.20 -4.08 -13.05
N TRP A 60 -0.36 -4.17 -11.85
CA TRP A 60 0.16 -3.53 -10.64
C TRP A 60 0.61 -4.59 -9.63
N GLY A 61 1.85 -4.44 -9.13
CA GLY A 61 2.40 -5.29 -8.08
C GLY A 61 2.40 -4.63 -6.71
N TYR A 62 2.10 -5.39 -5.66
CA TYR A 62 2.07 -4.95 -4.27
C TYR A 62 2.88 -5.89 -3.38
N ARG A 63 3.63 -5.34 -2.44
CA ARG A 63 4.32 -6.13 -1.42
C ARG A 63 3.33 -6.49 -0.31
N LYS A 64 3.34 -7.75 0.10
CA LYS A 64 2.54 -8.28 1.20
C LYS A 64 3.42 -9.13 2.10
N PHE A 65 3.20 -9.05 3.40
CA PHE A 65 3.83 -9.94 4.36
C PHE A 65 2.75 -10.84 4.97
N ILE A 66 3.00 -12.15 5.03
CA ILE A 66 2.11 -13.14 5.65
C ILE A 66 2.83 -13.80 6.83
N GLY A 67 2.12 -13.98 7.94
CA GLY A 67 2.61 -14.71 9.11
C GLY A 67 3.15 -13.79 10.19
N GLU A 68 2.68 -14.02 11.43
CA GLU A 68 3.11 -13.25 12.61
C GLU A 68 4.06 -14.03 13.52
N ILE A 69 4.05 -15.37 13.45
CA ILE A 69 4.65 -16.25 14.48
C ILE A 69 5.99 -16.88 14.02
N ALA A 70 6.18 -17.14 12.72
CA ALA A 70 7.37 -17.80 12.17
C ALA A 70 8.31 -16.86 11.38
N GLY A 71 8.05 -15.54 11.42
CA GLY A 71 8.68 -14.53 10.56
C GLY A 71 7.81 -14.20 9.34
N PRO A 72 7.78 -12.92 8.90
CA PRO A 72 6.92 -12.52 7.79
C PRO A 72 7.45 -13.09 6.47
N GLU A 73 6.66 -13.95 5.83
CA GLU A 73 6.90 -14.38 4.46
C GLU A 73 6.50 -13.25 3.52
N GLU A 74 7.47 -12.77 2.74
CA GLU A 74 7.21 -11.77 1.71
C GLU A 74 6.55 -12.41 0.49
N MET A 75 5.42 -11.85 0.10
CA MET A 75 4.62 -12.21 -1.05
C MET A 75 4.46 -10.98 -1.95
N ILE A 76 4.36 -11.20 -3.26
CA ILE A 76 3.95 -10.19 -4.22
C ILE A 76 2.53 -10.50 -4.67
N PHE A 77 1.64 -9.54 -4.45
CA PHE A 77 0.27 -9.56 -4.93
C PHE A 77 0.17 -8.74 -6.22
N THR A 78 -0.26 -9.38 -7.29
CA THR A 78 -0.38 -8.78 -8.62
C THR A 78 -1.86 -8.60 -8.95
N VAL A 79 -2.22 -7.43 -9.49
CA VAL A 79 -3.56 -7.11 -10.01
C VAL A 79 -3.42 -6.72 -11.48
N VAL A 80 -4.16 -7.39 -12.36
CA VAL A 80 -4.21 -7.12 -13.80
C VAL A 80 -5.50 -6.38 -14.12
N PHE A 81 -5.38 -5.25 -14.82
CA PHE A 81 -6.47 -4.41 -15.26
C PHE A 81 -6.65 -4.51 -16.78
N SER A 82 -7.90 -4.46 -17.23
CA SER A 82 -8.27 -4.31 -18.63
C SER A 82 -7.78 -2.97 -19.20
N PRO A 83 -7.81 -2.77 -20.54
CA PRO A 83 -7.54 -1.47 -21.16
C PRO A 83 -8.46 -0.36 -20.61
N GLU A 84 -9.70 -0.67 -20.23
CA GLU A 84 -10.65 0.26 -19.61
C GLU A 84 -10.38 0.52 -18.11
N GLY A 85 -9.37 -0.14 -17.55
CA GLY A 85 -8.93 0.04 -16.17
C GLY A 85 -9.74 -0.72 -15.12
N LYS A 86 -10.31 -1.87 -15.50
CA LYS A 86 -11.12 -2.75 -14.64
C LYS A 86 -10.36 -4.02 -14.27
N VAL A 87 -10.42 -4.49 -13.02
CA VAL A 87 -9.72 -5.71 -12.60
C VAL A 87 -10.21 -6.92 -13.41
N MET A 88 -9.26 -7.60 -14.05
CA MET A 88 -9.47 -8.83 -14.84
C MET A 88 -8.83 -10.07 -14.23
N ALA A 89 -7.81 -9.90 -13.38
CA ALA A 89 -7.21 -11.00 -12.67
C ALA A 89 -6.42 -10.48 -11.46
N TYR A 90 -6.16 -11.36 -10.50
CA TYR A 90 -5.21 -11.11 -9.43
C TYR A 90 -4.60 -12.42 -8.94
N ASN A 91 -3.36 -12.37 -8.44
CA ASN A 91 -2.66 -13.53 -7.91
C ASN A 91 -1.66 -13.13 -6.81
N SER A 92 -1.21 -14.09 -6.00
CA SER A 92 -0.12 -13.92 -5.02
C SER A 92 0.99 -14.92 -5.28
N THR A 93 2.25 -14.47 -5.30
CA THR A 93 3.43 -15.33 -5.42
C THR A 93 4.41 -15.04 -4.28
N LYS A 94 5.22 -16.02 -3.89
CA LYS A 94 6.32 -15.77 -2.94
C LYS A 94 7.32 -14.84 -3.59
N ALA A 95 7.77 -13.82 -2.86
CA ALA A 95 8.81 -12.94 -3.35
C ALA A 95 10.12 -13.75 -3.46
N HIS A 96 10.54 -14.09 -4.67
CA HIS A 96 11.83 -14.72 -4.88
C HIS A 96 12.93 -13.64 -4.88
N PRO A 97 14.03 -13.78 -4.10
CA PRO A 97 15.04 -12.74 -3.94
C PRO A 97 15.76 -12.25 -5.20
N GLN A 98 15.56 -12.88 -6.36
CA GLN A 98 16.38 -12.65 -7.55
C GLN A 98 15.69 -11.94 -8.73
N HIS A 99 14.39 -11.61 -8.69
CA HIS A 99 13.67 -11.26 -9.92
C HIS A 99 13.17 -9.81 -10.11
N TYR A 100 13.33 -8.92 -9.12
CA TYR A 100 12.86 -7.52 -9.22
C TYR A 100 13.94 -6.50 -9.62
N GLY A 101 15.15 -6.97 -9.98
CA GLY A 101 16.31 -6.11 -10.21
C GLY A 101 16.46 -5.52 -11.62
N ASN A 102 15.79 -6.03 -12.65
CA ASN A 102 16.09 -5.65 -14.04
C ASN A 102 14.83 -5.44 -14.89
N VAL A 103 14.09 -4.35 -14.63
CA VAL A 103 13.32 -3.68 -15.69
C VAL A 103 13.53 -2.17 -15.54
N GLN A 104 14.71 -1.72 -15.93
CA GLN A 104 14.96 -0.32 -16.27
C GLN A 104 15.48 -0.25 -17.70
N ARG A 105 14.57 0.03 -18.64
CA ARG A 105 14.67 1.00 -19.74
C ARG A 105 13.74 0.61 -20.88
#